data_AF-A0A2G6MNA7-F1
#
_entry.id   AF-A0A2G6MNA7-F1
#
_cell.length_a   1.000
_cell.length_b   1.000
_cell.length_c   1.000
_cell.angle_alpha   90.00
_cell.angle_beta   90.00
_cell.angle_gamma   90.00
#
_symmetry.space_group_name_H-M   'P 1'
#
loop_
_entity.id
_entity.type
_entity.pdbx_description
1 polymer ?
#
loop_
_entity_poly.entity_id
_entity_poly.type
_entity_poly.pdbx_seq_one_letter_code
_entity_poly.pdbx_strand_id
1 'polypeptide(L)' 'MTNEKICYCFNYTVGDIRNDFHENGKSTIMDRILNEKKDGNCSCNSTSPKGR' A
#
# COMPACT_ATOMS: atom_id res chain seq x y z
N MET A 1 -16.41 -2.90 -7.47
CA MET A 1 -15.12 -2.58 -8.12
C MET A 1 -14.09 -2.38 -7.01
N THR A 2 -13.04 -3.20 -6.94
CA THR A 2 -12.03 -3.22 -5.85
C THR A 2 -10.69 -2.61 -6.26
N ASN A 3 -10.70 -1.71 -7.25
CA ASN A 3 -9.50 -1.07 -7.79
C ASN A 3 -9.15 0.26 -7.07
N GLU A 4 -9.66 0.43 -5.85
CA GLU A 4 -9.26 1.56 -5.02
C GLU A 4 -7.77 1.42 -4.68
N LYS A 5 -6.96 2.39 -5.11
CA LYS A 5 -5.53 2.44 -4.80
C LYS A 5 -5.35 2.83 -3.34
N ILE A 6 -4.72 1.93 -2.57
CA ILE A 6 -4.32 2.18 -1.18
C ILE A 6 -2.95 2.86 -1.14
N CYS A 7 -2.02 2.48 -2.02
CA CYS A 7 -0.69 3.10 -2.08
C CYS A 7 -0.38 3.57 -3.50
N TYR A 8 -0.23 4.88 -3.68
CA TYR A 8 0.14 5.47 -4.97
C TYR A 8 1.63 5.31 -5.28
N CYS A 9 2.50 5.27 -4.27
CA CYS A 9 3.94 5.08 -4.44
C CYS A 9 4.29 3.72 -5.06
N PHE A 10 3.58 2.67 -4.64
CA PHE A 10 3.84 1.29 -5.06
C PHE A 10 2.70 0.70 -5.90
N ASN A 11 1.69 1.49 -6.23
CA ASN A 11 0.49 1.11 -7.00
C ASN A 11 -0.34 -0.04 -6.42
N TYR A 12 -0.30 -0.25 -5.10
CA TYR A 12 -1.13 -1.26 -4.45
C TYR A 12 -2.59 -0.85 -4.35
N THR A 13 -3.47 -1.81 -4.60
CA THR A 13 -4.92 -1.70 -4.48
C THR A 13 -5.46 -2.47 -3.27
N VAL A 14 -6.72 -2.23 -2.93
CA VAL A 14 -7.46 -3.08 -1.96
C VAL A 14 -7.46 -4.54 -2.40
N GLY A 15 -7.57 -4.82 -3.70
CA GLY A 15 -7.51 -6.18 -4.24
C GLY A 15 -6.19 -6.87 -3.94
N ASP A 16 -5.08 -6.17 -4.13
CA ASP A 16 -3.74 -6.73 -3.89
C ASP A 16 -3.56 -7.11 -2.42
N ILE A 17 -3.96 -6.23 -1.50
CA ILE A 17 -3.89 -6.49 -0.06
C ILE A 17 -4.77 -7.67 0.37
N ARG A 18 -5.96 -7.83 -0.24
CA ARG A 18 -6.83 -8.98 0.04
C ARG A 18 -6.21 -10.28 -0.48
N ASN A 19 -5.72 -10.29 -1.72
CA ASN A 19 -5.10 -11.47 -2.30
C ASN A 19 -3.86 -11.89 -1.50
N ASP A 20 -3.00 -10.93 -1.16
CA ASP A 20 -1.83 -11.13 -0.31
C ASP A 20 -2.21 -11.69 1.07
N PHE A 21 -3.28 -11.21 1.70
CA PHE A 21 -3.79 -11.78 2.95
C PHE A 21 -4.27 -13.22 2.78
N HIS A 22 -4.99 -13.52 1.70
CA HIS A 22 -5.46 -14.88 1.42
C HIS A 22 -4.32 -15.86 1.15
N GLU A 23 -3.24 -15.41 0.51
CA GLU A 23 -2.07 -16.22 0.20
C GLU A 23 -1.15 -16.44 1.42
N ASN A 24 -0.93 -15.39 2.22
CA ASN A 24 0.07 -15.41 3.29
C ASN A 24 -0.52 -15.53 4.70
N GLY A 25 -1.85 -15.48 4.86
CA GLY A 25 -2.54 -15.44 6.15
C GLY A 25 -2.39 -14.11 6.91
N LYS A 26 -1.64 -13.16 6.34
CA LYS A 26 -1.45 -11.78 6.81
C LYS A 26 -1.10 -10.90 5.60
N SER A 27 -1.34 -9.60 5.68
CA SER A 27 -0.93 -8.73 4.56
C SER A 27 0.52 -8.27 4.70
N THR A 28 1.40 -8.89 3.93
CA THR A 28 2.80 -8.48 3.78
C THR A 28 2.94 -7.16 3.03
N ILE A 29 1.98 -6.85 2.15
CA ILE A 29 1.91 -5.57 1.43
C ILE A 29 1.70 -4.42 2.41
N MET A 30 0.80 -4.59 3.39
CA MET A 30 0.59 -3.56 4.42
C MET A 30 1.84 -3.36 5.29
N ASP A 31 2.50 -4.45 5.71
CA ASP A 31 3.77 -4.37 6.44
C ASP A 31 4.83 -3.60 5.66
N ARG A 32 4.94 -3.88 4.34
CA ARG A 32 5.86 -3.17 3.45
C ARG A 32 5.54 -1.68 3.35
N ILE A 33 4.28 -1.31 3.11
CA ILE A 33 3.88 0.11 3.00
C ILE A 33 4.26 0.87 4.27
N LEU A 34 4.03 0.27 5.45
CA LEU A 34 4.37 0.90 6.73
C LEU A 34 5.88 1.07 6.91
N ASN A 35 6.67 0.07 6.58
CA ASN A 35 8.13 0.14 6.69
C ASN A 35 8.72 1.18 5.73
N GLU A 36 8.33 1.16 4.45
CA GLU A 36 8.82 2.14 3.47
C GLU A 36 8.40 3.58 3.82
N LYS A 37 7.22 3.75 4.44
CA LYS A 37 6.78 5.05 4.95
C LYS A 37 7.62 5.52 6.13
N LYS A 38 7.98 4.60 7.03
CA LYS A 38 8.85 4.90 8.19
C LYS A 38 10.27 5.25 7.74
N ASP A 39 10.79 4.54 6.73
CA ASP A 39 12.15 4.71 6.22
C ASP A 39 12.28 5.93 5.30
N GLY A 40 11.17 6.59 4.96
CA GLY A 40 11.16 7.81 4.12
C GLY A 40 11.29 7.52 2.62
N ASN A 41 11.19 6.26 2.21
CA ASN A 41 11.29 5.83 0.81
C ASN A 41 10.00 6.07 0.00
N CYS A 42 8.94 6.57 0.65
CA CYS A 42 7.68 6.87 0.00
C CYS A 42 7.52 8.38 -0.25
N SER A 43 7.18 8.76 -1.47
CA SER A 43 6.86 10.16 -1.83
C SER A 43 5.40 10.52 -1.56
N CYS A 44 4.77 9.96 -0.51
CA CYS A 44 3.33 10.11 -0.24
C CYS A 44 2.86 11.57 -0.22
N ASN A 45 3.68 12.51 0.27
CA ASN A 45 3.38 13.94 0.26
C ASN A 45 3.20 14.53 -1.16
N SER A 46 3.86 13.95 -2.18
CA SER A 46 3.81 14.41 -3.56
C SER A 46 2.89 13.57 -4.46
N THR A 47 2.67 12.30 -4.13
CA THR A 47 1.98 11.34 -5.00
C THR A 47 0.60 10.91 -4.50
N SER A 48 0.30 11.09 -3.21
CA SER A 48 -1.03 10.79 -2.67
C SER A 48 -1.96 12.01 -2.82
N PRO A 49 -3.19 11.85 -3.33
CA PRO A 49 -4.17 12.95 -3.40
C PRO A 49 -4.47 13.59 -2.04
N LYS A 50 -4.24 12.86 -0.94
CA LYS A 50 -4.42 13.34 0.44
C LYS A 50 -3.11 13.80 1.10
N GLY A 51 -1.97 13.58 0.44
CA GLY A 51 -0.63 13.96 0.89
C GLY A 51 -0.19 13.35 2.21
N ARG A 52 -0.82 12.27 2.71
CA ARG A 52 -0.53 11.60 3.99
C ARG A 52 -0.86 10.12 3.94
#